data_AF-A0A2N7GEE8-F1
#
_entry.id   AF-A0A2N7GEE8-F1
#
_cell.length_a   1.000
_cell.length_b   1.000
_cell.length_c   1.000
_cell.angle_alpha   90.00
_cell.angle_beta   90.00
_cell.angle_gamma   90.00
#
_symmetry.space_group_name_H-M   'P 1'
#
loop_
_entity.id
_entity.type
_entity.pdbx_description
1 polymer ?
#
loop_
_entity_poly.entity_id
_entity_poly.type
_entity_poly.pdbx_seq_one_letter_code
_entity_poly.pdbx_strand_id
1 'polypeptide(L)'
;MRQDKQYRITIEALDADKTVIQTLQFEHQDREDLFNVVDKLQRGSGLESETATKVGVALRLLGPVLMQNRKHALFTDFMPHFKHFMHHLKSTVKHAVN
;
A
#
# COMPACT_ATOMS: atom_id res chain seq x y z
N MET A 1 -15.84 6.59 -17.03
CA MET A 1 -14.82 6.94 -16.00
C MET A 1 -14.71 5.77 -15.04
N ARG A 2 -13.51 5.29 -14.72
CA ARG A 2 -13.32 4.24 -13.72
C ARG A 2 -13.57 4.86 -12.34
N GLN A 3 -14.51 4.31 -11.57
CA GLN A 3 -14.87 4.83 -10.25
C GLN A 3 -13.77 4.49 -9.24
N ASP A 4 -13.33 5.48 -8.47
CA ASP A 4 -12.38 5.28 -7.38
C ASP A 4 -13.02 4.39 -6.30
N LYS A 5 -12.23 3.46 -5.76
CA LYS A 5 -12.59 2.57 -4.66
C LYS A 5 -12.44 3.30 -3.34
N GLN A 6 -13.38 3.10 -2.42
CA GLN A 6 -13.36 3.70 -1.09
C GLN A 6 -13.10 2.63 -0.03
N TYR A 7 -12.24 2.97 0.93
CA TYR A 7 -11.85 2.12 2.03
C TYR A 7 -11.84 2.90 3.34
N ARG A 8 -12.25 2.26 4.43
CA ARG A 8 -11.98 2.73 5.79
C ARG A 8 -10.77 1.98 6.32
N ILE A 9 -9.79 2.73 6.84
CA ILE A 9 -8.63 2.18 7.52
C ILE A 9 -8.78 2.44 9.01
N THR A 10 -8.65 1.38 9.80
CA THR A 10 -8.67 1.44 11.26
C THR A 10 -7.41 0.76 11.79
N ILE A 11 -6.70 1.42 12.69
CA ILE A 11 -5.56 0.87 13.43
C ILE A 11 -5.94 0.88 14.91
N GLU A 12 -5.85 -0.28 15.56
CA GLU A 12 -6.16 -0.45 16.98
C GLU A 12 -4.91 -0.93 17.71
N ALA A 13 -4.57 -0.26 18.82
CA ALA A 13 -3.48 -0.69 19.68
C ALA A 13 -3.93 -1.91 20.51
N LEU A 14 -3.17 -3.00 20.45
CA LEU A 14 -3.48 -4.26 21.15
C LEU A 14 -2.88 -4.34 22.57
N ASP A 15 -2.57 -3.21 23.21
CA ASP A 15 -1.97 -3.19 24.55
C ASP A 15 -2.92 -3.83 25.58
N ALA A 16 -2.55 -4.99 26.12
CA ALA A 16 -3.34 -5.75 27.08
C ALA A 16 -3.57 -5.02 28.42
N ASP A 17 -2.72 -4.04 28.75
CA ASP A 17 -2.71 -3.35 30.05
C ASP A 17 -3.42 -1.99 30.06
N LYS A 18 -3.99 -1.54 28.94
CA LYS A 18 -4.70 -0.25 28.88
C LYS A 18 -6.21 -0.44 28.92
N THR A 19 -6.86 0.29 29.83
CA THR A 19 -8.33 0.33 29.95
C THR A 19 -9.02 1.01 28.76
N VAL A 20 -8.26 1.77 27.96
CA VAL A 20 -8.73 2.44 26.75
C VAL A 20 -7.88 1.98 25.56
N ILE A 21 -8.52 1.32 24.61
CA ILE A 21 -7.92 0.95 23.33
C ILE A 21 -7.75 2.23 22.51
N GLN A 22 -6.51 2.52 22.10
CA GLN A 22 -6.24 3.65 21.20
C GLN A 22 -6.53 3.23 19.76
N THR A 23 -7.35 4.02 19.08
CA THR A 23 -7.76 3.78 17.69
C THR A 23 -7.46 4.99 16.82
N LEU A 24 -6.93 4.74 15.63
CA LEU A 24 -6.82 5.71 14.53
C LEU A 24 -7.73 5.25 13.38
N GLN A 25 -8.57 6.14 12.86
CA GLN A 25 -9.46 5.83 11.74
C GLN A 25 -9.43 6.94 10.69
N PHE A 26 -9.39 6.55 9.41
CA PHE A 26 -9.52 7.48 8.28
C PHE A 26 -10.12 6.80 7.05
N GLU A 27 -10.69 7.61 6.16
CA GLU A 27 -11.18 7.15 4.85
C GLU A 27 -10.08 7.33 3.79
N HIS A 28 -9.94 6.36 2.90
CA HIS A 28 -8.95 6.33 1.83
C HIS A 28 -9.62 6.07 0.49
N GLN A 29 -9.30 6.88 -0.52
CA GLN A 29 -9.74 6.71 -1.89
C GLN A 29 -8.59 6.18 -2.75
N ASP A 30 -8.85 5.13 -3.52
CA ASP A 30 -7.84 4.50 -4.35
C ASP A 30 -8.37 4.17 -5.75
N ARG A 31 -7.56 4.42 -6.78
CA ARG A 31 -7.88 4.06 -8.18
C ARG A 31 -7.72 2.57 -8.47
N GLU A 32 -6.90 1.90 -7.68
CA GLU A 32 -6.64 0.47 -7.77
C GLU A 32 -7.49 -0.28 -6.74
N ASP A 33 -7.80 -1.54 -7.05
CA ASP A 33 -8.44 -2.42 -6.10
C ASP A 33 -7.39 -2.96 -5.12
N LEU A 34 -7.42 -2.47 -3.87
CA LEU A 34 -6.44 -2.81 -2.84
C LEU A 34 -6.42 -4.32 -2.53
N PHE A 35 -7.57 -5.00 -2.53
CA PHE A 35 -7.63 -6.43 -2.29
C PHE A 35 -6.99 -7.22 -3.43
N ASN A 36 -7.26 -6.85 -4.68
CA ASN A 36 -6.62 -7.45 -5.85
C ASN A 36 -5.10 -7.21 -5.87
N VAL A 37 -4.65 -6.03 -5.40
CA VAL A 37 -3.21 -5.75 -5.27
C VAL A 37 -2.56 -6.66 -4.23
N VAL A 38 -3.20 -6.84 -3.07
CA VAL A 38 -2.72 -7.75 -2.02
C VAL A 38 -2.68 -9.20 -2.51
N ASP A 39 -3.75 -9.70 -3.15
CA ASP A 39 -3.80 -11.07 -3.71
C ASP A 39 -2.65 -11.32 -4.69
N LYS A 40 -2.45 -10.39 -5.63
CA LYS A 40 -1.35 -10.50 -6.60
C LYS A 40 0.02 -10.50 -5.95
N LEU A 41 0.22 -9.71 -4.90
CA LEU A 41 1.48 -9.69 -4.16
C LEU A 41 1.70 -10.99 -3.40
N GLN A 42 0.69 -11.52 -2.72
CA GLN A 42 0.79 -12.82 -2.03
C GLN A 42 1.16 -13.94 -3.00
N ARG A 43 0.61 -13.92 -4.22
CA ARG A 43 0.87 -14.95 -5.23
C ARG A 43 2.20 -14.79 -5.97
N GLY A 44 2.64 -13.55 -6.20
CA GLY A 44 3.67 -13.26 -7.20
C GLY A 44 4.89 -12.49 -6.72
N SER A 45 4.93 -12.05 -5.46
CA SER A 45 6.07 -11.28 -4.94
C SER A 45 7.22 -12.15 -4.40
N GLY A 46 6.95 -13.42 -4.06
CA GLY A 46 7.88 -14.28 -3.35
C GLY A 46 8.01 -14.00 -1.84
N LEU A 47 7.17 -13.11 -1.30
CA LEU A 47 7.08 -12.82 0.13
C LEU A 47 6.06 -13.74 0.82
N GLU A 48 6.27 -14.01 2.11
CA GLU A 48 5.26 -14.64 2.96
C GLU A 48 3.95 -13.85 2.96
N SER A 49 2.82 -14.55 3.05
CA SER A 49 1.48 -13.97 2.85
C SER A 49 1.21 -12.76 3.73
N GLU A 50 1.54 -12.83 5.03
CA GLU A 50 1.37 -11.72 5.97
C GLU A 50 2.23 -10.50 5.59
N THR A 51 3.47 -10.74 5.17
CA THR A 51 4.40 -9.69 4.73
C THR A 51 3.93 -9.06 3.43
N ALA A 52 3.47 -9.86 2.47
CA ALA A 52 2.91 -9.39 1.20
C ALA A 52 1.67 -8.51 1.42
N THR A 53 0.80 -8.87 2.36
CA THR A 53 -0.33 -8.03 2.78
C THR A 53 0.13 -6.67 3.29
N LYS A 54 1.07 -6.65 4.24
CA LYS A 54 1.62 -5.41 4.80
C LYS A 54 2.22 -4.51 3.72
N VAL A 55 3.02 -5.09 2.82
CA VAL A 55 3.62 -4.37 1.68
C VAL A 55 2.55 -3.82 0.75
N GLY A 56 1.55 -4.62 0.38
CA GLY A 56 0.47 -4.18 -0.51
C GLY A 56 -0.30 -3.00 0.04
N VAL A 57 -0.72 -3.08 1.32
CA VAL A 57 -1.41 -1.99 2.01
C VAL A 57 -0.53 -0.75 2.08
N ALA A 58 0.72 -0.87 2.55
CA ALA A 58 1.64 0.26 2.69
C ALA A 58 1.91 0.98 1.36
N LEU A 59 2.11 0.24 0.27
CA LEU A 59 2.34 0.82 -1.05
C LEU A 59 1.10 1.54 -1.60
N ARG A 60 -0.11 1.06 -1.28
CA ARG A 60 -1.35 1.71 -1.70
C ARG A 60 -1.67 2.96 -0.89
N LEU A 61 -1.28 3.02 0.38
CA LEU A 61 -1.41 4.23 1.19
C LEU A 61 -0.34 5.28 0.82
N LEU A 62 0.92 4.87 0.68
CA LEU A 62 2.02 5.80 0.43
C LEU A 62 2.15 6.23 -1.04
N GLY A 63 1.93 5.32 -1.99
CA GLY A 63 2.16 5.56 -3.42
C GLY A 63 1.39 6.78 -3.97
N PRO A 64 0.07 6.89 -3.76
CA PRO A 64 -0.72 8.06 -4.18
C PRO A 64 -0.23 9.36 -3.56
N VAL A 65 0.10 9.35 -2.26
CA VAL A 65 0.62 10.52 -1.53
C VAL A 65 1.92 11.00 -2.16
N LEU A 66 2.84 10.09 -2.46
CA LEU A 66 4.08 10.40 -3.16
C LEU A 66 3.81 11.00 -4.55
N MET A 67 2.88 10.43 -5.34
CA MET A 67 2.57 10.94 -6.68
C MET A 67 1.95 12.34 -6.67
N GLN A 68 1.03 12.60 -5.74
CA GLN A 68 0.37 13.89 -5.55
C GLN A 68 1.37 14.96 -5.11
N ASN A 69 2.29 14.60 -4.22
CA ASN A 69 3.29 15.50 -3.64
C ASN A 69 4.68 15.33 -4.28
N ARG A 70 4.77 14.86 -5.52
CA ARG A 70 6.05 14.46 -6.14
C ARG A 70 7.11 15.55 -6.27
N LYS A 71 6.73 16.83 -6.11
CA LYS A 71 7.62 18.00 -6.12
C LYS A 71 7.96 18.50 -4.72
N HIS A 72 7.42 17.89 -3.67
CA HIS A 72 7.70 18.26 -2.28
C HIS A 72 9.14 17.89 -1.93
N ALA A 73 9.87 18.78 -1.25
CA ALA A 73 11.30 18.62 -0.97
C ALA A 73 11.65 17.31 -0.25
N LEU A 74 10.76 16.82 0.61
CA LEU A 74 10.94 15.52 1.28
C LEU A 74 10.86 14.29 0.35
N PHE A 75 10.26 14.42 -0.84
CA PHE A 75 9.98 13.30 -1.74
C PHE A 75 10.76 13.35 -3.06
N THR A 76 11.32 14.51 -3.44
CA THR A 76 11.95 14.72 -4.75
C THR A 76 13.07 13.75 -5.02
N ASP A 77 13.92 13.51 -4.02
CA ASP A 77 15.12 12.67 -4.16
C ASP A 77 14.78 11.18 -4.06
N PHE A 78 13.71 10.84 -3.32
CA PHE A 78 13.22 9.46 -3.20
C PHE A 78 12.41 9.01 -4.43
N MET A 79 11.74 9.93 -5.11
CA MET A 79 10.79 9.65 -6.18
C MET A 79 11.34 8.77 -7.32
N PRO A 80 12.57 9.00 -7.85
CA PRO A 80 13.12 8.17 -8.91
C PRO A 80 13.33 6.72 -8.46
N HIS A 81 13.81 6.53 -7.23
CA HIS A 81 14.04 5.21 -6.65
C HIS A 81 12.73 4.48 -6.35
N PHE A 82 11.73 5.19 -5.82
CA PHE A 82 10.39 4.61 -5.63
C PHE A 82 9.77 4.15 -6.94
N LYS A 83 9.89 4.93 -8.02
CA LYS A 83 9.41 4.52 -9.35
C LYS A 83 10.12 3.28 -9.87
N HIS A 84 11.45 3.23 -9.74
CA HIS A 84 12.24 2.07 -10.15
C HIS A 84 11.81 0.81 -9.39
N PHE A 85 11.68 0.91 -8.06
CA PHE A 85 11.17 -0.17 -7.21
C PHE A 85 9.77 -0.64 -7.66
N MET A 86 8.83 0.28 -7.85
CA MET A 86 7.46 -0.06 -8.28
C MET A 86 7.42 -0.70 -9.67
N HIS A 87 8.30 -0.31 -10.58
CA HIS A 87 8.41 -0.93 -11.90
C HIS A 87 8.89 -2.38 -11.78
N HIS A 88 9.97 -2.60 -11.04
CA HIS A 88 10.51 -3.94 -10.81
C HIS A 88 9.48 -4.86 -10.11
N LEU A 89 8.87 -4.40 -9.02
CA LEU A 89 7.84 -5.16 -8.30
C LEU A 89 6.68 -5.58 -9.21
N LYS A 90 6.16 -4.65 -10.02
CA LYS A 90 5.05 -4.94 -10.95
C LYS A 90 5.45 -5.95 -12.02
N SER A 91 6.67 -5.85 -12.54
CA SER A 91 7.19 -6.82 -13.51
C SER A 91 7.29 -8.21 -12.89
N THR A 92 7.92 -8.33 -11.71
CA THR A 92 8.04 -9.61 -10.97
C THR A 92 6.69 -10.26 -10.74
N VAL A 93 5.73 -9.51 -10.16
CA VAL A 93 4.38 -10.02 -9.87
C VAL A 93 3.65 -10.42 -11.15
N LYS A 94 3.77 -9.63 -12.23
CA LYS A 94 3.14 -9.96 -13.52
C LYS A 94 3.68 -11.27 -14.10
N HIS A 95 4.98 -11.51 -14.01
CA HIS A 95 5.58 -12.75 -14.53
C HIS A 95 5.21 -14.00 -13.72
N ALA A 96 4.90 -13.84 -12.43
CA ALA A 96 4.55 -14.96 -11.56
C ALA A 96 3.05 -15.29 -11.54
N VAL A 97 2.17 -14.31 -11.83
CA VAL A 97 0.70 -14.48 -11.74
C VAL A 97 0.05 -14.74 -13.11
N ASN A 98 0.77 -14.51 -14.20
CA ASN A 98 0.31 -14.77 -15.58
C ASN A 98 0.62 -16.19 -16.05
#